data_AF-A0A3D2MZD0-F1
#
_entry.id   AF-A0A3D2MZD0-F1
#
_cell.length_a   1.000
_cell.length_b   1.000
_cell.length_c   1.000
_cell.angle_alpha   90.00
_cell.angle_beta   90.00
_cell.angle_gamma   90.00
#
_symmetry.space_group_name_H-M   'P 1'
#
loop_
_entity.id
_entity.type
_entity.pdbx_description
1 polymer ?
#
loop_
_entity_poly.entity_id
_entity_poly.type
_entity_poly.pdbx_seq_one_letter_code
_entity_poly.pdbx_strand_id
1 'polypeptide(L)'
;VEREGKRSLWEPFAQAHACIYSLTRNLYKNVLGDKLIFEEINNDLGLRFSYSWSTSDRFGFVKQSSIASIDQRDTKIEILDGIENILPFGVLAGTQNELSCLVDAYKKNELVPDSGLAIYAMSSILSDRAEPSEALSATTVWSYGTVNAAYLLSSLQVDQFRRGESVSEESDIVGRRGAYFIHQSLELQCGELCEWGIVADVNQGPAAVRDMLHLIKSDEDMGAVVAADIKVGTSNLERLISTSDGIQVTGDTLSANHHASNVLFNIMRGGLFIENYAIKKADLMAFCTAWNASVTEASAAFFDLLPDDFTYHDLNTALSGNDDLCLERLCREYLPLSFSRRHGDPSRPWNRFAIKVKDEEGQKLLNYEGNWRDIFQNWEALGSSIPCFGANMISKFVNATTADGYNPYRITRQGIDWERPEPENPWANIGYWGDHQLIYLLKLIEQSLAHNPDALKSMMFRDAFAYANVPYRIKPYASILSNPYDTIEFDDALDREIDERVEQMGADGRLMIDPDGAVYQVNLAEKVLVTLLSKISNFIPDTGIWMNTQRPEWNDANNALVGTGVSVVTLCYLHRFLGQAVVLFEDLEIDTIELSQEVAQ
;
A
#
# COMPACT_ATOMS: atom_id res chain seq x y z
N VAL A 1 -8.26 -39.33 17.51
CA VAL A 1 -9.24 -39.29 18.64
C VAL A 1 -9.51 -40.72 19.09
N GLU A 2 -9.31 -41.01 20.38
CA GLU A 2 -9.58 -42.33 20.96
C GLU A 2 -10.78 -42.27 21.91
N ARG A 3 -11.79 -43.09 21.64
CA ARG A 3 -12.99 -43.26 22.49
C ARG A 3 -13.42 -44.72 22.49
N GLU A 4 -13.71 -45.28 23.67
CA GLU A 4 -14.24 -46.65 23.84
C GLU A 4 -13.41 -47.73 23.12
N GLY A 5 -12.08 -47.57 23.07
CA GLY A 5 -11.17 -48.49 22.38
C GLY A 5 -11.16 -48.36 20.85
N LYS A 6 -11.91 -47.42 20.26
CA LYS A 6 -11.88 -47.08 18.84
C LYS A 6 -11.04 -45.82 18.63
N ARG A 7 -10.11 -45.88 17.68
CA ARG A 7 -9.37 -44.72 17.18
C ARG A 7 -10.02 -44.22 15.90
N SER A 8 -10.33 -42.92 15.87
CA SER A 8 -10.95 -42.23 14.74
C SER A 8 -10.05 -41.08 14.28
N LEU A 9 -9.83 -40.97 12.97
CA LEU A 9 -9.14 -39.85 12.35
C LEU A 9 -10.15 -38.73 12.09
N TRP A 10 -9.80 -37.52 12.53
CA TRP A 10 -10.51 -36.31 12.15
C TRP A 10 -9.47 -35.27 11.75
N GLU A 11 -9.56 -34.83 10.50
CA GLU A 11 -8.75 -33.75 9.92
C GLU A 11 -9.73 -32.61 9.60
N PRO A 12 -9.83 -31.61 10.49
CA PRO A 12 -10.69 -30.45 10.29
C PRO A 12 -10.39 -29.75 8.96
N PHE A 13 -11.42 -29.20 8.32
CA PHE A 13 -11.35 -28.46 7.05
C PHE A 13 -10.98 -29.30 5.81
N ALA A 14 -10.52 -30.54 5.97
CA ALA A 14 -10.32 -31.46 4.85
C ALA A 14 -11.63 -31.73 4.11
N GLN A 15 -11.62 -31.66 2.78
CA GLN A 15 -12.83 -31.92 1.98
C GLN A 15 -13.29 -33.38 2.10
N ALA A 16 -12.35 -34.33 2.19
CA ALA A 16 -12.64 -35.76 2.23
C ALA A 16 -13.51 -36.17 3.43
N HIS A 17 -13.45 -35.44 4.55
CA HIS A 17 -14.15 -35.78 5.78
C HIS A 17 -15.58 -35.24 5.86
N ALA A 18 -15.99 -34.35 4.96
CA ALA A 18 -17.36 -33.85 4.88
C ALA A 18 -18.39 -34.95 4.56
N CYS A 19 -17.95 -36.06 3.98
CA CYS A 19 -18.80 -37.22 3.69
C CYS A 19 -18.71 -38.34 4.74
N ILE A 20 -17.83 -38.20 5.75
CA ILE A 20 -17.57 -39.22 6.78
C ILE A 20 -18.25 -38.85 8.10
N TYR A 21 -18.20 -37.56 8.45
CA TYR A 21 -18.75 -37.05 9.71
C TYR A 21 -19.88 -36.04 9.45
N SER A 22 -20.77 -35.90 10.43
CA SER A 22 -21.65 -34.75 10.53
C SER A 22 -20.86 -33.52 11.01
N LEU A 23 -20.60 -32.59 10.09
CA LEU A 23 -19.75 -31.42 10.35
C LEU A 23 -20.53 -30.10 10.22
N THR A 24 -20.21 -29.15 11.08
CA THR A 24 -20.61 -27.73 10.94
C THR A 24 -19.35 -26.89 10.78
N ARG A 25 -19.25 -26.06 9.73
CA ARG A 25 -18.12 -25.17 9.48
C ARG A 25 -18.55 -23.71 9.57
N ASN A 26 -17.84 -22.93 10.35
CA ASN A 26 -18.08 -21.50 10.52
C ASN A 26 -16.82 -20.70 10.16
N LEU A 27 -17.02 -19.51 9.62
CA LEU A 27 -15.96 -18.56 9.31
C LEU A 27 -16.33 -17.22 9.95
N TYR A 28 -15.41 -16.67 10.74
CA TYR A 28 -15.61 -15.40 11.42
C TYR A 28 -14.52 -14.43 11.02
N LYS A 29 -14.92 -13.18 10.75
CA LYS A 29 -14.00 -12.06 10.58
C LYS A 29 -14.45 -10.96 11.53
N ASN A 30 -13.51 -10.37 12.27
CA ASN A 30 -13.86 -9.25 13.14
C ASN A 30 -14.15 -7.98 12.32
N VAL A 31 -14.67 -6.95 13.00
CA VAL A 31 -15.12 -5.69 12.37
C VAL A 31 -13.97 -4.98 11.67
N LEU A 32 -12.82 -4.82 12.36
CA LEU A 32 -11.65 -4.14 11.81
C LEU A 32 -10.95 -4.93 10.70
N GLY A 33 -11.24 -6.23 10.58
CA GLY A 33 -10.73 -7.08 9.51
C GLY A 33 -9.30 -7.58 9.70
N ASP A 34 -8.69 -7.37 10.87
CA ASP A 34 -7.34 -7.83 11.23
C ASP A 34 -7.32 -9.27 11.80
N LYS A 35 -8.49 -9.89 12.03
CA LYS A 35 -8.58 -11.26 12.55
C LYS A 35 -9.58 -12.12 11.78
N LEU A 36 -9.17 -13.36 11.48
CA LEU A 36 -9.98 -14.37 10.80
C LEU A 36 -9.96 -15.66 11.61
N ILE A 37 -11.13 -16.27 11.84
CA ILE A 37 -11.27 -17.51 12.61
C ILE A 37 -11.97 -18.56 11.75
N PHE A 38 -11.36 -19.74 11.66
CA PHE A 38 -11.94 -20.93 11.05
C PHE A 38 -12.37 -21.87 12.18
N GLU A 39 -13.60 -22.36 12.12
CA GLU A 39 -14.14 -23.30 13.11
C GLU A 39 -14.79 -24.48 12.40
N GLU A 40 -14.51 -25.69 12.89
CA GLU A 40 -15.22 -26.90 12.52
C GLU A 40 -15.69 -27.64 13.78
N ILE A 41 -16.98 -27.94 13.82
CA ILE A 41 -17.62 -28.76 14.84
C ILE A 41 -17.87 -30.13 14.23
N ASN A 42 -17.32 -31.17 14.85
CA ASN A 42 -17.62 -32.55 14.53
C ASN A 42 -18.71 -33.06 15.49
N ASN A 43 -19.94 -33.18 15.01
CA ASN A 43 -21.10 -33.53 15.83
C ASN A 43 -21.07 -35.01 16.27
N ASP A 44 -20.42 -35.88 15.50
CA ASP A 44 -20.33 -37.32 15.82
C ASP A 44 -19.29 -37.56 16.92
N LEU A 45 -18.15 -36.87 16.82
CA LEU A 45 -17.10 -36.92 17.82
C LEU A 45 -17.36 -35.97 18.99
N GLY A 46 -18.35 -35.08 18.93
CA GLY A 46 -18.62 -34.10 19.99
C GLY A 46 -17.39 -33.24 20.30
N LEU A 47 -16.65 -32.84 19.26
CA LEU A 47 -15.46 -32.00 19.37
C LEU A 47 -15.61 -30.75 18.50
N ARG A 48 -14.98 -29.68 18.95
CA ARG A 48 -14.85 -28.44 18.19
C ARG A 48 -13.39 -28.05 18.08
N PHE A 49 -12.94 -27.81 16.86
CA PHE A 49 -11.61 -27.30 16.57
C PHE A 49 -11.75 -25.94 15.89
N SER A 50 -10.96 -24.98 16.36
CA SER A 50 -10.86 -23.68 15.70
C SER A 50 -9.44 -23.18 15.70
N TYR A 51 -9.10 -22.39 14.68
CA TYR A 51 -7.89 -21.59 14.70
C TYR A 51 -8.17 -20.19 14.18
N SER A 52 -7.40 -19.23 14.66
CA SER A 52 -7.45 -17.83 14.23
C SER A 52 -6.12 -17.39 13.65
N TRP A 53 -6.17 -16.48 12.67
CA TRP A 53 -5.02 -15.72 12.21
C TRP A 53 -5.10 -14.30 12.75
N SER A 54 -4.01 -13.83 13.34
CA SER A 54 -3.78 -12.45 13.78
C SER A 54 -2.37 -12.01 13.39
N THR A 55 -2.12 -10.70 13.40
CA THR A 55 -0.79 -10.12 13.17
C THR A 55 -0.26 -9.47 14.44
N SER A 56 1.05 -9.57 14.62
CA SER A 56 1.83 -8.96 15.69
C SER A 56 3.00 -8.22 15.06
N ASP A 57 3.26 -6.99 15.53
CA ASP A 57 4.36 -6.19 15.00
C ASP A 57 5.71 -6.71 15.51
N ARG A 58 5.74 -7.27 16.72
CA ARG A 58 6.95 -7.91 17.31
C ARG A 58 7.20 -9.34 16.85
N PHE A 59 6.15 -10.06 16.46
CA PHE A 59 6.20 -11.53 16.34
C PHE A 59 5.73 -12.07 14.98
N GLY A 60 5.28 -11.22 14.07
CA GLY A 60 4.80 -11.64 12.75
C GLY A 60 3.37 -12.20 12.77
N PHE A 61 3.15 -13.34 12.12
CA PHE A 61 1.84 -13.98 12.03
C PHE A 61 1.60 -14.94 13.19
N VAL A 62 0.42 -14.86 13.81
CA VAL A 62 0.05 -15.70 14.94
C VAL A 62 -1.16 -16.54 14.56
N LYS A 63 -0.98 -17.86 14.57
CA LYS A 63 -2.04 -18.87 14.48
C LYS A 63 -2.36 -19.38 15.89
N GLN A 64 -3.45 -18.89 16.49
CA GLN A 64 -3.93 -19.42 17.77
C GLN A 64 -4.98 -20.50 17.51
N SER A 65 -4.77 -21.68 18.07
CA SER A 65 -5.62 -22.85 17.87
C SER A 65 -6.24 -23.29 19.19
N SER A 66 -7.42 -23.88 19.10
CA SER A 66 -8.12 -24.41 20.26
C SER A 66 -8.91 -25.66 19.90
N ILE A 67 -8.94 -26.62 20.82
CA ILE A 67 -9.81 -27.79 20.74
C ILE A 67 -10.64 -27.89 22.01
N ALA A 68 -11.94 -28.10 21.85
CA ALA A 68 -12.89 -28.18 22.95
C ALA A 68 -13.73 -29.45 22.87
N SER A 69 -13.98 -30.06 24.03
CA SER A 69 -15.04 -31.06 24.17
C SER A 69 -16.39 -30.35 24.27
N ILE A 70 -17.33 -30.70 23.40
CA ILE A 70 -18.68 -30.11 23.39
C ILE A 70 -19.75 -31.10 23.88
N ASP A 71 -19.34 -32.29 24.29
CA ASP A 71 -20.20 -33.29 24.89
C ASP A 71 -19.72 -33.71 26.28
N GLN A 72 -20.42 -34.65 26.91
CA GLN A 72 -20.12 -35.12 28.28
C GLN A 72 -19.10 -36.25 28.34
N ARG A 73 -18.25 -36.42 27.32
CA ARG A 73 -17.32 -37.56 27.22
C ARG A 73 -15.88 -37.11 27.32
N ASP A 74 -15.15 -37.72 28.25
CA ASP A 74 -13.70 -37.59 28.32
C ASP A 74 -13.07 -38.20 27.08
N THR A 75 -12.08 -37.50 26.52
CA THR A 75 -11.53 -37.83 25.21
C THR A 75 -10.04 -37.70 25.18
N LYS A 76 -9.36 -38.78 24.78
CA LYS A 76 -7.94 -38.74 24.48
C LYS A 76 -7.74 -38.35 23.02
N ILE A 77 -6.94 -37.33 22.79
CA ILE A 77 -6.66 -36.76 21.47
C ILE A 77 -5.16 -36.74 21.26
N GLU A 78 -4.72 -37.50 20.27
CA GLU A 78 -3.42 -37.28 19.66
C GLU A 78 -3.64 -36.30 18.49
N ILE A 79 -2.91 -35.19 18.50
CA ILE A 79 -3.08 -34.10 17.53
C ILE A 79 -1.76 -33.83 16.80
N LEU A 80 -1.88 -33.54 15.51
CA LEU A 80 -0.84 -32.99 14.66
C LEU A 80 -1.40 -31.70 14.05
N ASP A 81 -0.96 -30.55 14.55
CA ASP A 81 -1.43 -29.23 14.10
C ASP A 81 -0.26 -28.37 13.65
N GLY A 82 -0.42 -27.62 12.57
CA GLY A 82 0.71 -26.92 11.99
C GLY A 82 0.40 -26.01 10.80
N ILE A 83 1.49 -25.54 10.20
CA ILE A 83 1.51 -24.82 8.93
C ILE A 83 2.55 -25.48 8.02
N GLU A 84 2.28 -25.54 6.72
CA GLU A 84 3.15 -26.21 5.76
C GLU A 84 3.46 -25.35 4.53
N ASN A 85 4.46 -25.78 3.77
CA ASN A 85 5.02 -25.06 2.63
C ASN A 85 5.54 -23.66 3.00
N ILE A 86 6.20 -23.57 4.15
CA ILE A 86 6.86 -22.36 4.64
C ILE A 86 8.01 -22.02 3.69
N LEU A 87 8.07 -20.76 3.28
CA LEU A 87 9.14 -20.25 2.43
C LEU A 87 10.33 -19.79 3.27
N PRO A 88 11.57 -20.16 2.90
CA PRO A 88 12.74 -19.55 3.49
C PRO A 88 12.91 -18.11 2.99
N PHE A 89 13.70 -17.33 3.73
CA PHE A 89 14.07 -15.98 3.31
C PHE A 89 14.83 -15.99 1.97
N GLY A 90 14.67 -14.92 1.18
CA GLY A 90 15.47 -14.66 -0.03
C GLY A 90 14.91 -15.25 -1.33
N VAL A 91 13.82 -16.02 -1.28
CA VAL A 91 13.16 -16.54 -2.48
C VAL A 91 12.30 -15.43 -3.11
N LEU A 92 12.61 -15.05 -4.35
CA LEU A 92 11.83 -14.06 -5.11
C LEU A 92 10.55 -14.68 -5.68
N ALA A 93 9.50 -13.87 -5.83
CA ALA A 93 8.19 -14.33 -6.31
C ALA A 93 8.26 -14.99 -7.71
N GLY A 94 9.01 -14.40 -8.64
CA GLY A 94 9.22 -14.98 -9.98
C GLY A 94 9.88 -16.36 -9.90
N THR A 95 10.97 -16.47 -9.15
CA THR A 95 11.69 -17.73 -8.93
C THR A 95 10.78 -18.79 -8.29
N GLN A 96 9.98 -18.43 -7.30
CA GLN A 96 9.04 -19.36 -6.66
C GLN A 96 7.95 -19.82 -7.63
N ASN A 97 7.42 -18.93 -8.48
CA ASN A 97 6.34 -19.27 -9.41
C ASN A 97 6.83 -20.14 -10.58
N GLU A 98 8.03 -19.88 -11.08
CA GLU A 98 8.56 -20.52 -12.29
C GLU A 98 9.46 -21.73 -11.98
N LEU A 99 10.22 -21.66 -10.89
CA LEU A 99 11.34 -22.56 -10.59
C LEU A 99 11.25 -23.18 -9.18
N SER A 100 10.05 -23.35 -8.63
CA SER A 100 9.83 -23.87 -7.27
C SER A 100 10.60 -25.16 -6.93
N CYS A 101 10.76 -26.07 -7.88
CA CYS A 101 11.51 -27.32 -7.69
C CYS A 101 13.01 -27.11 -7.54
N LEU A 102 13.58 -26.09 -8.20
CA LEU A 102 14.96 -25.68 -8.00
C LEU A 102 15.12 -25.12 -6.59
N VAL A 103 14.19 -24.26 -6.15
CA VAL A 103 14.20 -23.71 -4.79
C VAL A 103 14.18 -24.82 -3.74
N ASP A 104 13.38 -25.88 -3.94
CA ASP A 104 13.30 -27.00 -3.01
C ASP A 104 14.68 -27.62 -2.71
N ALA A 105 15.58 -27.70 -3.70
CA ALA A 105 16.93 -28.25 -3.52
C ALA A 105 17.83 -27.43 -2.59
N TYR A 106 17.52 -26.15 -2.37
CA TYR A 106 18.28 -25.23 -1.52
C TYR A 106 17.70 -25.11 -0.11
N LYS A 107 16.50 -25.63 0.14
CA LYS A 107 15.82 -25.48 1.44
C LYS A 107 16.54 -26.26 2.54
N LYS A 108 16.69 -25.62 3.69
CA LYS A 108 17.18 -26.20 4.93
C LYS A 108 16.26 -25.77 6.09
N ASN A 109 15.68 -26.76 6.77
CA ASN A 109 14.73 -26.57 7.85
C ASN A 109 15.32 -27.20 9.12
N GLU A 110 15.53 -26.41 10.17
CA GLU A 110 16.23 -26.83 11.38
C GLU A 110 15.40 -26.54 12.63
N LEU A 111 15.40 -27.46 13.59
CA LEU A 111 14.82 -27.25 14.92
C LEU A 111 15.93 -26.90 15.91
N VAL A 112 15.79 -25.78 16.61
CA VAL A 112 16.70 -25.39 17.68
C VAL A 112 16.42 -26.26 18.92
N PRO A 113 17.41 -27.00 19.43
CA PRO A 113 17.22 -27.91 20.55
C PRO A 113 16.60 -27.26 21.80
N ASP A 114 15.72 -28.01 22.45
CA ASP A 114 15.07 -27.66 23.72
C ASP A 114 14.36 -26.30 23.69
N SER A 115 13.77 -25.92 22.55
CA SER A 115 13.12 -24.60 22.41
C SER A 115 11.81 -24.59 21.62
N GLY A 116 11.58 -25.57 20.74
CA GLY A 116 10.47 -25.53 19.80
C GLY A 116 10.59 -24.46 18.71
N LEU A 117 11.70 -23.71 18.64
CA LEU A 117 11.99 -22.74 17.59
C LEU A 117 12.56 -23.44 16.36
N ALA A 118 11.91 -23.30 15.22
CA ALA A 118 12.34 -23.78 13.92
C ALA A 118 12.84 -22.63 13.03
N ILE A 119 13.85 -22.92 12.21
CA ILE A 119 14.52 -22.00 11.29
C ILE A 119 14.38 -22.56 9.87
N TYR A 120 13.82 -21.76 8.96
CA TYR A 120 13.66 -22.08 7.55
C TYR A 120 14.55 -21.15 6.73
N ALA A 121 15.64 -21.69 6.19
CA ALA A 121 16.64 -20.96 5.45
C ALA A 121 16.93 -21.63 4.10
N MET A 122 17.74 -20.96 3.30
CA MET A 122 18.39 -21.58 2.14
C MET A 122 19.84 -21.90 2.50
N SER A 123 20.42 -22.94 1.89
CA SER A 123 21.85 -23.24 1.99
C SER A 123 22.71 -22.14 1.36
N SER A 124 22.19 -21.44 0.35
CA SER A 124 22.75 -20.25 -0.26
C SER A 124 21.63 -19.46 -0.96
N ILE A 125 21.83 -18.16 -1.19
CA ILE A 125 20.93 -17.38 -2.04
C ILE A 125 21.08 -17.86 -3.49
N LEU A 126 19.95 -17.96 -4.20
CA LEU A 126 19.92 -18.34 -5.61
C LEU A 126 20.54 -17.23 -6.46
N SER A 127 21.63 -17.55 -7.15
CA SER A 127 22.32 -16.65 -8.07
C SER A 127 22.88 -17.44 -9.24
N ASP A 128 22.82 -16.87 -10.45
CA ASP A 128 23.48 -17.42 -11.64
C ASP A 128 24.95 -16.97 -11.73
N ARG A 129 25.38 -16.06 -10.86
CA ARG A 129 26.77 -15.64 -10.79
C ARG A 129 27.59 -16.70 -10.08
N ALA A 130 28.76 -17.01 -10.64
CA ALA A 130 29.74 -17.92 -10.03
C ALA A 130 30.51 -17.23 -8.89
N GLU A 131 29.80 -16.77 -7.87
CA GLU A 131 30.33 -16.13 -6.68
C GLU A 131 29.61 -16.63 -5.41
N PRO A 132 30.24 -16.58 -4.22
CA PRO A 132 29.57 -16.93 -2.97
C PRO A 132 28.33 -16.05 -2.75
N SER A 133 27.22 -16.67 -2.35
CA SER A 133 25.95 -15.98 -2.09
C SER A 133 25.33 -16.50 -0.80
N GLU A 134 25.78 -15.95 0.33
CA GLU A 134 25.39 -16.42 1.67
C GLU A 134 23.92 -16.08 1.99
N ALA A 135 23.20 -17.04 2.57
CA ALA A 135 21.84 -16.85 3.07
C ALA A 135 21.85 -16.63 4.59
N LEU A 136 21.97 -15.36 5.01
CA LEU A 136 22.16 -14.99 6.43
C LEU A 136 20.88 -14.52 7.13
N SER A 137 19.71 -14.83 6.58
CA SER A 137 18.42 -14.57 7.22
C SER A 137 17.48 -15.75 6.97
N ALA A 138 16.47 -15.88 7.80
CA ALA A 138 15.54 -17.00 7.78
C ALA A 138 14.10 -16.55 8.01
N THR A 139 13.17 -17.46 7.73
CA THR A 139 11.84 -17.44 8.34
C THR A 139 11.93 -18.27 9.62
N THR A 140 11.35 -17.81 10.72
CA THR A 140 11.33 -18.57 11.98
C THR A 140 9.90 -18.92 12.37
N VAL A 141 9.72 -20.09 12.99
CA VAL A 141 8.44 -20.52 13.53
C VAL A 141 8.63 -21.13 14.91
N TRP A 142 7.78 -20.79 15.87
CA TRP A 142 7.81 -21.36 17.22
C TRP A 142 6.39 -21.49 17.78
N SER A 143 6.25 -22.08 18.96
CA SER A 143 4.95 -22.32 19.58
C SER A 143 4.92 -22.07 21.09
N TYR A 144 3.72 -21.86 21.62
CA TYR A 144 3.43 -21.71 23.05
C TYR A 144 2.17 -22.48 23.43
N GLY A 145 1.99 -22.77 24.72
CA GLY A 145 0.83 -23.54 25.21
C GLY A 145 0.87 -25.02 24.83
N THR A 146 2.04 -25.55 24.47
CA THR A 146 2.23 -26.95 24.10
C THR A 146 2.64 -27.79 25.31
N VAL A 147 2.32 -29.09 25.29
CA VAL A 147 2.61 -30.02 26.40
C VAL A 147 3.39 -31.22 25.87
N ASN A 148 4.66 -31.37 26.26
CA ASN A 148 5.55 -32.46 25.84
C ASN A 148 5.48 -32.72 24.31
N ALA A 149 5.48 -31.65 23.53
CA ALA A 149 5.29 -31.74 22.09
C ALA A 149 6.56 -32.21 21.36
N ALA A 150 6.36 -32.95 20.28
CA ALA A 150 7.37 -33.24 19.27
C ALA A 150 7.11 -32.39 18.02
N TYR A 151 8.16 -32.01 17.30
CA TYR A 151 8.05 -31.12 16.14
C TYR A 151 8.38 -31.81 14.82
N LEU A 152 7.59 -31.56 13.77
CA LEU A 152 7.94 -31.94 12.39
C LEU A 152 8.28 -30.68 11.59
N LEU A 153 9.37 -30.75 10.83
CA LEU A 153 9.89 -29.66 10.01
C LEU A 153 9.49 -29.78 8.54
N SER A 154 8.75 -30.83 8.20
CA SER A 154 8.29 -31.17 6.85
C SER A 154 6.96 -31.91 6.89
N SER A 155 6.31 -32.04 5.73
CA SER A 155 5.07 -32.83 5.60
C SER A 155 5.31 -34.33 5.34
N LEU A 156 6.55 -34.84 5.49
CA LEU A 156 6.91 -36.22 5.14
C LEU A 156 6.13 -37.28 5.95
N GLN A 157 5.86 -37.00 7.22
CA GLN A 157 5.20 -37.94 8.13
C GLN A 157 3.70 -37.65 8.32
N VAL A 158 3.11 -36.70 7.59
CA VAL A 158 1.69 -36.34 7.73
C VAL A 158 0.78 -37.51 7.32
N ASP A 159 1.10 -38.21 6.23
CA ASP A 159 0.30 -39.37 5.81
C ASP A 159 0.46 -40.57 6.76
N GLN A 160 1.62 -40.70 7.40
CA GLN A 160 1.85 -41.67 8.47
C GLN A 160 0.90 -41.39 9.65
N PHE A 161 0.83 -40.14 10.09
CA PHE A 161 -0.13 -39.72 11.12
C PHE A 161 -1.59 -39.98 10.69
N ARG A 162 -1.96 -39.65 9.45
CA ARG A 162 -3.32 -39.92 8.91
C ARG A 162 -3.69 -41.40 8.95
N ARG A 163 -2.74 -42.31 8.77
CA ARG A 163 -2.96 -43.78 8.88
C ARG A 163 -3.00 -44.28 10.33
N GLY A 164 -2.78 -43.40 11.32
CA GLY A 164 -2.68 -43.77 12.73
C GLY A 164 -1.32 -44.37 13.10
N GLU A 165 -0.30 -44.20 12.28
CA GLU A 165 1.07 -44.59 12.63
C GLU A 165 1.71 -43.49 13.51
N SER A 166 2.68 -43.86 14.34
CA SER A 166 3.41 -42.91 15.19
C SER A 166 4.36 -42.04 14.36
N VAL A 167 4.53 -40.76 14.71
CA VAL A 167 5.52 -39.86 14.09
C VAL A 167 6.74 -39.66 15.01
N SER A 168 7.86 -39.22 14.45
CA SER A 168 9.08 -38.89 15.18
C SER A 168 9.51 -37.45 14.91
N GLU A 169 10.05 -36.79 15.93
CA GLU A 169 10.58 -35.43 15.84
C GLU A 169 11.66 -35.31 14.74
N GLU A 170 11.60 -34.19 14.00
CA GLU A 170 12.54 -33.85 12.94
C GLU A 170 13.42 -32.69 13.42
N SER A 171 14.75 -32.87 13.38
CA SER A 171 15.70 -31.83 13.84
C SER A 171 16.38 -31.08 12.69
N ASP A 172 16.59 -31.72 11.55
CA ASP A 172 17.24 -31.17 10.37
C ASP A 172 16.69 -31.85 9.11
N ILE A 173 16.10 -31.06 8.21
CA ILE A 173 15.51 -31.52 6.95
C ILE A 173 16.04 -30.64 5.81
N VAL A 174 16.66 -31.28 4.83
CA VAL A 174 17.22 -30.63 3.63
C VAL A 174 16.46 -31.02 2.37
N GLY A 175 16.41 -30.12 1.39
CA GLY A 175 15.87 -30.44 0.06
C GLY A 175 14.35 -30.64 0.03
N ARG A 176 13.62 -30.22 1.08
CA ARG A 176 12.17 -30.39 1.24
C ARG A 176 11.51 -29.09 1.62
N ARG A 177 10.24 -28.94 1.21
CA ARG A 177 9.38 -27.84 1.63
C ARG A 177 9.25 -27.83 3.15
N GLY A 178 9.48 -26.67 3.75
CA GLY A 178 9.37 -26.49 5.20
C GLY A 178 7.93 -26.62 5.66
N ALA A 179 7.75 -27.24 6.83
CA ALA A 179 6.51 -27.22 7.59
C ALA A 179 6.84 -27.09 9.07
N TYR A 180 5.88 -26.68 9.89
CA TYR A 180 5.98 -26.67 11.35
C TYR A 180 4.73 -27.37 11.88
N PHE A 181 4.87 -28.62 12.31
CA PHE A 181 3.79 -29.33 12.98
C PHE A 181 4.14 -29.62 14.43
N ILE A 182 3.17 -29.37 15.31
CA ILE A 182 3.18 -29.74 16.72
C ILE A 182 2.45 -31.08 16.84
N HIS A 183 3.17 -32.10 17.31
CA HIS A 183 2.60 -33.39 17.70
C HIS A 183 2.51 -33.46 19.22
N GLN A 184 1.30 -33.63 19.77
CA GLN A 184 1.09 -33.76 21.20
C GLN A 184 -0.12 -34.65 21.53
N SER A 185 -0.16 -35.14 22.76
CA SER A 185 -1.29 -35.91 23.30
C SER A 185 -2.00 -35.10 24.38
N LEU A 186 -3.32 -34.96 24.23
CA LEU A 186 -4.20 -34.21 25.10
C LEU A 186 -5.24 -35.16 25.70
N GLU A 187 -5.57 -34.95 26.97
CA GLU A 187 -6.69 -35.58 27.65
C GLU A 187 -7.71 -34.48 27.95
N LEU A 188 -8.80 -34.43 27.18
CA LEU A 188 -9.86 -33.43 27.37
C LEU A 188 -10.95 -33.99 28.26
N GLN A 189 -11.21 -33.32 29.37
CA GLN A 189 -12.38 -33.52 30.21
C GLN A 189 -13.64 -32.93 29.56
N CYS A 190 -14.81 -33.36 30.04
CA CYS A 190 -16.10 -32.78 29.66
C CYS A 190 -16.09 -31.25 29.76
N GLY A 191 -16.31 -30.56 28.63
CA GLY A 191 -16.35 -29.10 28.54
C GLY A 191 -15.00 -28.39 28.63
N GLU A 192 -13.89 -29.14 28.67
CA GLU A 192 -12.54 -28.58 28.70
C GLU A 192 -12.16 -27.98 27.34
N LEU A 193 -11.35 -26.92 27.40
CA LEU A 193 -10.76 -26.21 26.28
C LEU A 193 -9.24 -26.26 26.44
N CYS A 194 -8.54 -26.75 25.43
CA CYS A 194 -7.09 -26.60 25.32
C CYS A 194 -6.76 -25.62 24.20
N GLU A 195 -5.79 -24.74 24.45
CA GLU A 195 -5.32 -23.71 23.51
C GLU A 195 -3.80 -23.75 23.36
N TRP A 196 -3.32 -23.49 22.15
CA TRP A 196 -1.91 -23.31 21.84
C TRP A 196 -1.75 -22.33 20.68
N GLY A 197 -0.55 -21.81 20.49
CA GLY A 197 -0.25 -20.90 19.39
C GLY A 197 0.97 -21.33 18.59
N ILE A 198 0.94 -21.01 17.29
CA ILE A 198 2.09 -21.04 16.39
C ILE A 198 2.35 -19.61 15.95
N VAL A 199 3.61 -19.19 16.05
CA VAL A 199 4.06 -17.85 15.70
C VAL A 199 5.09 -17.97 14.60
N ALA A 200 4.89 -17.25 13.50
CA ALA A 200 5.75 -17.29 12.32
C ALA A 200 6.18 -15.88 11.90
N ASP A 201 7.49 -15.65 11.80
CA ASP A 201 8.04 -14.36 11.38
C ASP A 201 9.05 -14.51 10.24
N VAL A 202 9.16 -13.48 9.41
CA VAL A 202 9.97 -13.46 8.19
C VAL A 202 11.16 -12.51 8.35
N ASN A 203 12.16 -12.61 7.47
CA ASN A 203 13.30 -11.69 7.43
C ASN A 203 14.10 -11.62 8.75
N GLN A 204 14.30 -12.77 9.39
CA GLN A 204 14.95 -12.86 10.69
C GLN A 204 16.46 -13.09 10.51
N GLY A 205 17.25 -12.07 10.83
CA GLY A 205 18.71 -12.19 10.91
C GLY A 205 19.17 -12.93 12.19
N PRO A 206 20.47 -13.27 12.32
CA PRO A 206 20.95 -14.12 13.41
C PRO A 206 20.76 -13.50 14.81
N ALA A 207 20.84 -12.17 14.92
CA ALA A 207 20.56 -11.46 16.17
C ALA A 207 19.10 -11.60 16.60
N ALA A 208 18.16 -11.44 15.67
CA ALA A 208 16.73 -11.59 15.94
C ALA A 208 16.38 -13.03 16.35
N VAL A 209 16.96 -14.04 15.69
CA VAL A 209 16.81 -15.45 16.07
C VAL A 209 17.31 -15.71 17.49
N ARG A 210 18.49 -15.19 17.85
CA ARG A 210 19.06 -15.32 19.19
C ARG A 210 18.18 -14.67 20.25
N ASP A 211 17.71 -13.45 19.99
CA ASP A 211 16.91 -12.70 20.94
C ASP A 211 15.53 -13.36 21.14
N MET A 212 14.93 -13.88 20.07
CA MET A 212 13.71 -14.69 20.13
C MET A 212 13.92 -15.98 20.93
N LEU A 213 15.03 -16.69 20.73
CA LEU A 213 15.36 -17.90 21.49
C LEU A 213 15.49 -17.60 22.99
N HIS A 214 16.13 -16.48 23.35
CA HIS A 214 16.22 -16.04 24.74
C HIS A 214 14.85 -15.74 25.34
N LEU A 215 13.97 -15.09 24.57
CA LEU A 215 12.63 -14.76 25.02
C LEU A 215 11.77 -16.02 25.23
N ILE A 216 11.79 -16.97 24.28
CA ILE A 216 11.03 -18.24 24.39
C ILE A 216 11.50 -19.10 25.57
N LYS A 217 12.79 -19.04 25.91
CA LYS A 217 13.38 -19.76 27.06
C LYS A 217 13.25 -19.02 28.39
N SER A 218 12.61 -17.85 28.41
CA SER A 218 12.36 -17.12 29.65
C SER A 218 11.20 -17.74 30.44
N ASP A 219 11.03 -17.32 31.70
CA ASP A 219 9.88 -17.72 32.53
C ASP A 219 8.60 -16.91 32.23
N GLU A 220 8.58 -16.13 31.14
CA GLU A 220 7.42 -15.33 30.75
C GLU A 220 6.30 -16.21 30.16
N ASP A 221 5.05 -15.83 30.43
CA ASP A 221 3.90 -16.39 29.72
C ASP A 221 3.86 -15.84 28.30
N MET A 222 4.51 -16.55 27.38
CA MET A 222 4.60 -16.16 25.98
C MET A 222 3.21 -16.03 25.31
N GLY A 223 2.21 -16.79 25.76
CA GLY A 223 0.84 -16.65 25.25
C GLY A 223 0.26 -15.28 25.61
N ALA A 224 0.44 -14.84 26.86
CA ALA A 224 0.01 -13.52 27.30
C ALA A 224 0.80 -12.38 26.62
N VAL A 225 2.12 -12.54 26.44
CA VAL A 225 2.98 -11.56 25.77
C VAL A 225 2.56 -11.35 24.31
N VAL A 226 2.33 -12.44 23.57
CA VAL A 226 1.86 -12.38 22.18
C VAL A 226 0.47 -11.77 22.08
N ALA A 227 -0.46 -12.17 22.96
CA ALA A 227 -1.82 -11.61 22.98
C ALA A 227 -1.83 -10.10 23.27
N ALA A 228 -0.92 -9.62 24.12
CA ALA A 228 -0.77 -8.19 24.40
C ALA A 228 -0.31 -7.42 23.16
N ASP A 229 0.67 -7.92 22.40
CA ASP A 229 1.16 -7.26 21.18
C ASP A 229 0.10 -7.22 20.07
N ILE A 230 -0.64 -8.32 19.88
CA ILE A 230 -1.79 -8.36 18.94
C ILE A 230 -2.80 -7.27 19.31
N LYS A 231 -3.10 -7.08 20.60
CA LYS A 231 -4.03 -6.04 21.06
C LYS A 231 -3.52 -4.63 20.78
N VAL A 232 -2.21 -4.39 20.89
CA VAL A 232 -1.58 -3.12 20.49
C VAL A 232 -1.76 -2.90 18.98
N GLY A 233 -1.55 -3.93 18.15
CA GLY A 233 -1.81 -3.88 16.71
C GLY A 233 -3.26 -3.50 16.36
N THR A 234 -4.23 -4.18 16.97
CA THR A 234 -5.67 -3.87 16.80
C THR A 234 -5.98 -2.43 17.23
N SER A 235 -5.43 -1.97 18.35
CA SER A 235 -5.67 -0.60 18.87
C SER A 235 -5.04 0.47 17.97
N ASN A 236 -3.88 0.19 17.38
CA ASN A 236 -3.25 1.05 16.40
C ASN A 236 -4.08 1.13 15.12
N LEU A 237 -4.61 0.02 14.62
CA LEU A 237 -5.47 0.00 13.45
C LEU A 237 -6.76 0.79 13.67
N GLU A 238 -7.42 0.58 14.82
CA GLU A 238 -8.61 1.34 15.21
C GLU A 238 -8.32 2.84 15.26
N ARG A 239 -7.16 3.24 15.82
CA ARG A 239 -6.71 4.63 15.85
C ARG A 239 -6.56 5.20 14.44
N LEU A 240 -5.91 4.48 13.51
CA LEU A 240 -5.74 4.94 12.12
C LEU A 240 -7.09 5.15 11.42
N ILE A 241 -8.02 4.20 11.57
CA ILE A 241 -9.38 4.31 11.01
C ILE A 241 -10.15 5.48 11.64
N SER A 242 -10.00 5.68 12.95
CA SER A 242 -10.63 6.78 13.68
C SER A 242 -10.13 8.16 13.24
N THR A 243 -8.84 8.29 12.92
CA THR A 243 -8.25 9.54 12.39
C THR A 243 -8.85 9.99 11.06
N SER A 244 -9.55 9.10 10.34
CA SER A 244 -10.25 9.41 9.09
C SER A 244 -11.75 9.13 9.19
N ASP A 245 -12.33 9.38 10.37
CA ASP A 245 -13.77 9.30 10.65
C ASP A 245 -14.44 7.95 10.33
N GLY A 246 -13.68 6.85 10.44
CA GLY A 246 -14.16 5.50 10.09
C GLY A 246 -14.97 4.79 11.17
N ILE A 247 -14.99 5.26 12.42
CA ILE A 247 -15.72 4.61 13.51
C ILE A 247 -17.07 5.29 13.73
N GLN A 248 -18.15 4.54 13.50
CA GLN A 248 -19.52 5.01 13.68
C GLN A 248 -20.31 4.07 14.58
N VAL A 249 -21.31 4.60 15.27
CA VAL A 249 -22.29 3.83 16.04
C VAL A 249 -23.69 4.23 15.61
N THR A 250 -24.43 3.30 15.04
CA THR A 250 -25.80 3.51 14.58
C THR A 250 -26.69 2.32 14.95
N GLY A 251 -28.00 2.43 14.73
CA GLY A 251 -28.91 1.30 14.86
C GLY A 251 -28.68 0.18 13.83
N ASP A 252 -27.96 0.47 12.74
CA ASP A 252 -27.54 -0.49 11.73
C ASP A 252 -26.03 -0.78 11.84
N THR A 253 -25.71 -1.86 12.54
CA THR A 253 -24.33 -2.29 12.79
C THR A 253 -23.61 -2.72 11.51
N LEU A 254 -24.33 -3.23 10.50
CA LEU A 254 -23.70 -3.67 9.24
C LEU A 254 -23.18 -2.46 8.47
N SER A 255 -23.97 -1.40 8.37
CA SER A 255 -23.55 -0.15 7.72
C SER A 255 -22.38 0.51 8.45
N ALA A 256 -22.41 0.55 9.79
CA ALA A 256 -21.30 1.09 10.58
C ALA A 256 -19.99 0.29 10.38
N ASN A 257 -20.08 -1.04 10.39
CA ASN A 257 -18.91 -1.91 10.17
C ASN A 257 -18.38 -1.80 8.73
N HIS A 258 -19.28 -1.64 7.76
CA HIS A 258 -18.91 -1.45 6.36
C HIS A 258 -18.22 -0.11 6.14
N HIS A 259 -18.69 0.97 6.78
CA HIS A 259 -18.04 2.27 6.77
C HIS A 259 -16.60 2.21 7.29
N ALA A 260 -16.35 1.53 8.41
CA ALA A 260 -14.99 1.33 8.93
C ALA A 260 -14.07 0.62 7.91
N SER A 261 -14.61 -0.38 7.19
CA SER A 261 -13.86 -1.08 6.13
C SER A 261 -13.60 -0.16 4.92
N ASN A 262 -14.57 0.66 4.51
CA ASN A 262 -14.43 1.62 3.42
C ASN A 262 -13.33 2.64 3.72
N VAL A 263 -13.35 3.21 4.92
CA VAL A 263 -12.30 4.14 5.37
C VAL A 263 -10.94 3.44 5.41
N LEU A 264 -10.86 2.23 5.98
CA LEU A 264 -9.62 1.47 6.04
C LEU A 264 -8.99 1.28 4.64
N PHE A 265 -9.77 0.80 3.67
CA PHE A 265 -9.25 0.60 2.32
C PHE A 265 -8.91 1.91 1.60
N ASN A 266 -9.62 3.01 1.90
CA ASN A 266 -9.29 4.34 1.41
C ASN A 266 -7.90 4.79 1.89
N ILE A 267 -7.66 4.72 3.22
CA ILE A 267 -6.38 5.15 3.81
C ILE A 267 -5.23 4.17 3.52
N MET A 268 -5.50 2.89 3.30
CA MET A 268 -4.48 1.94 2.83
C MET A 268 -4.01 2.27 1.41
N ARG A 269 -4.90 2.78 0.55
CA ARG A 269 -4.55 3.06 -0.86
C ARG A 269 -4.03 4.48 -1.07
N GLY A 270 -4.61 5.48 -0.39
CA GLY A 270 -4.22 6.89 -0.51
C GLY A 270 -3.32 7.43 0.61
N GLY A 271 -3.16 6.68 1.70
CA GLY A 271 -2.48 7.13 2.91
C GLY A 271 -3.37 7.94 3.85
N LEU A 272 -2.80 8.33 4.98
CA LEU A 272 -3.41 9.27 5.94
C LEU A 272 -2.38 10.11 6.68
N PHE A 273 -2.83 11.19 7.29
CA PHE A 273 -2.06 12.04 8.20
C PHE A 273 -2.16 11.48 9.62
N ILE A 274 -1.14 10.75 10.08
CA ILE A 274 -1.17 10.01 11.36
C ILE A 274 -1.37 10.95 12.57
N GLU A 275 -0.80 12.16 12.51
CA GLU A 275 -0.81 13.15 13.60
C GLU A 275 -1.59 14.42 13.20
N ASN A 276 -2.65 14.25 12.39
CA ASN A 276 -3.49 15.33 11.86
C ASN A 276 -2.65 16.41 11.16
N TYR A 277 -2.52 17.60 11.77
CA TYR A 277 -1.81 18.75 11.21
C TYR A 277 -0.39 18.93 11.73
N ALA A 278 0.14 18.00 12.53
CA ALA A 278 1.51 18.08 13.02
C ALA A 278 2.53 17.81 11.90
N ILE A 279 3.60 18.59 11.91
CA ILE A 279 4.72 18.50 10.97
C ILE A 279 6.02 18.45 11.78
N LYS A 280 6.91 17.53 11.39
CA LYS A 280 8.28 17.46 11.90
C LYS A 280 9.19 18.28 10.99
N LYS A 281 9.93 19.24 11.54
CA LYS A 281 10.89 20.06 10.79
C LYS A 281 11.91 19.22 10.03
N ALA A 282 12.45 18.19 10.69
CA ALA A 282 13.43 17.29 10.07
C ALA A 282 12.88 16.61 8.81
N ASP A 283 11.61 16.20 8.82
CA ASP A 283 10.98 15.53 7.68
C ASP A 283 10.62 16.50 6.54
N LEU A 284 10.11 17.69 6.87
CA LEU A 284 9.88 18.74 5.88
C LEU A 284 11.20 19.16 5.21
N MET A 285 12.26 19.38 5.99
CA MET A 285 13.58 19.71 5.46
C MET A 285 14.11 18.58 4.57
N ALA A 286 14.04 17.32 5.02
CA ALA A 286 14.46 16.18 4.22
C ALA A 286 13.68 16.07 2.89
N PHE A 287 12.38 16.35 2.91
CA PHE A 287 11.56 16.45 1.71
C PHE A 287 12.06 17.57 0.79
N CYS A 288 12.21 18.79 1.30
CA CYS A 288 12.66 19.93 0.49
C CYS A 288 14.06 19.68 -0.07
N THR A 289 15.00 19.13 0.71
CA THR A 289 16.36 18.79 0.23
C THR A 289 16.33 17.75 -0.88
N ALA A 290 15.49 16.72 -0.76
CA ALA A 290 15.35 15.69 -1.81
C ALA A 290 14.74 16.24 -3.10
N TRP A 291 13.94 17.29 -3.01
CA TRP A 291 13.34 17.96 -4.16
C TRP A 291 14.27 18.98 -4.80
N ASN A 292 14.88 19.82 -3.97
CA ASN A 292 15.83 20.84 -4.39
C ASN A 292 16.77 21.23 -3.24
N ALA A 293 17.97 20.64 -3.27
CA ALA A 293 18.97 20.89 -2.24
C ALA A 293 19.40 22.37 -2.21
N SER A 294 19.61 22.98 -3.38
CA SER A 294 20.06 24.37 -3.47
C SER A 294 19.04 25.38 -2.93
N VAL A 295 17.75 25.22 -3.25
CA VAL A 295 16.67 26.07 -2.68
C VAL A 295 16.59 25.88 -1.16
N THR A 296 16.71 24.63 -0.70
CA THR A 296 16.63 24.32 0.74
C THR A 296 17.80 24.91 1.51
N GLU A 297 19.02 24.82 0.97
CA GLU A 297 20.23 25.43 1.55
C GLU A 297 20.14 26.96 1.57
N ALA A 298 19.68 27.58 0.48
CA ALA A 298 19.46 29.03 0.42
C ALA A 298 18.41 29.51 1.43
N SER A 299 17.44 28.65 1.75
CA SER A 299 16.34 28.89 2.68
C SER A 299 16.65 28.49 4.13
N ALA A 300 17.91 28.26 4.50
CA ALA A 300 18.26 27.81 5.86
C ALA A 300 17.68 28.72 6.97
N ALA A 301 17.69 30.03 6.77
CA ALA A 301 17.14 30.99 7.74
C ALA A 301 15.62 30.82 7.97
N PHE A 302 14.87 30.40 6.96
CA PHE A 302 13.44 30.08 7.11
C PHE A 302 13.27 28.86 8.03
N PHE A 303 14.03 27.79 7.80
CA PHE A 303 13.95 26.58 8.62
C PHE A 303 14.43 26.82 10.05
N ASP A 304 15.46 27.65 10.26
CA ASP A 304 15.98 27.98 11.59
C ASP A 304 14.94 28.66 12.50
N LEU A 305 13.98 29.38 11.91
CA LEU A 305 12.89 30.02 12.64
C LEU A 305 11.76 29.05 13.01
N LEU A 306 11.65 27.90 12.34
CA LEU A 306 10.65 26.89 12.64
C LEU A 306 11.09 26.05 13.86
N PRO A 307 10.19 25.78 14.82
CA PRO A 307 10.42 24.78 15.86
C PRO A 307 10.64 23.38 15.28
N ASP A 308 11.20 22.45 16.05
CA ASP A 308 11.36 21.05 15.62
C ASP A 308 10.01 20.36 15.34
N ASP A 309 8.99 20.76 16.09
CA ASP A 309 7.60 20.31 16.00
C ASP A 309 6.69 21.53 15.83
N PHE A 310 5.93 21.57 14.74
CA PHE A 310 4.98 22.65 14.45
C PHE A 310 3.75 22.13 13.72
N THR A 311 2.79 23.00 13.47
CA THR A 311 1.55 22.64 12.78
C THR A 311 1.51 23.19 11.35
N TYR A 312 0.62 22.64 10.54
CA TYR A 312 0.26 23.21 9.24
C TYR A 312 0.00 24.73 9.28
N HIS A 313 -0.65 25.23 10.33
CA HIS A 313 -0.96 26.66 10.47
C HIS A 313 0.27 27.51 10.74
N ASP A 314 1.23 26.99 11.51
CA ASP A 314 2.52 27.64 11.74
C ASP A 314 3.30 27.75 10.42
N LEU A 315 3.29 26.69 9.61
CA LEU A 315 3.92 26.69 8.27
C LEU A 315 3.33 27.76 7.37
N ASN A 316 1.99 27.81 7.27
CA ASN A 316 1.31 28.82 6.45
C ASN A 316 1.59 30.25 6.93
N THR A 317 1.69 30.45 8.24
CA THR A 317 2.04 31.76 8.81
C THR A 317 3.47 32.14 8.43
N ALA A 318 4.42 31.20 8.51
CA ALA A 318 5.80 31.43 8.12
C ALA A 318 5.93 31.72 6.61
N LEU A 319 5.18 31.02 5.75
CA LEU A 319 5.18 31.25 4.30
C LEU A 319 4.59 32.59 3.89
N SER A 320 3.63 33.13 4.65
CA SER A 320 2.97 34.39 4.30
C SER A 320 3.92 35.60 4.26
N GLY A 321 5.08 35.50 4.93
CA GLY A 321 6.14 36.51 4.93
C GLY A 321 7.37 36.14 4.09
N ASN A 322 7.29 35.06 3.29
CA ASN A 322 8.38 34.58 2.47
C ASN A 322 8.23 35.04 1.02
N ASP A 323 9.33 35.51 0.42
CA ASP A 323 9.38 35.93 -0.98
C ASP A 323 9.96 34.85 -1.91
N ASP A 324 10.51 33.76 -1.36
CA ASP A 324 11.01 32.63 -2.15
C ASP A 324 9.85 31.72 -2.60
N LEU A 325 9.42 31.95 -3.84
CA LEU A 325 8.33 31.22 -4.48
C LEU A 325 8.67 29.73 -4.73
N CYS A 326 9.95 29.39 -4.89
CA CYS A 326 10.37 28.00 -5.05
C CYS A 326 10.25 27.24 -3.73
N LEU A 327 10.66 27.85 -2.61
CA LEU A 327 10.43 27.29 -1.28
C LEU A 327 8.93 27.17 -0.98
N GLU A 328 8.15 28.20 -1.30
CA GLU A 328 6.69 28.19 -1.09
C GLU A 328 6.04 27.00 -1.82
N ARG A 329 6.42 26.76 -3.09
CA ARG A 329 5.96 25.61 -3.85
C ARG A 329 6.27 24.28 -3.14
N LEU A 330 7.51 24.09 -2.69
CA LEU A 330 7.92 22.86 -2.00
C LEU A 330 7.10 22.63 -0.72
N CYS A 331 6.95 23.66 0.11
CA CYS A 331 6.15 23.56 1.33
C CYS A 331 4.66 23.33 1.05
N ARG A 332 4.11 23.86 -0.05
CA ARG A 332 2.72 23.61 -0.48
C ARG A 332 2.52 22.23 -1.11
N GLU A 333 3.54 21.61 -1.68
CA GLU A 333 3.47 20.22 -2.18
C GLU A 333 3.67 19.17 -1.07
N TYR A 334 4.23 19.58 0.07
CA TYR A 334 4.50 18.67 1.16
C TYR A 334 3.22 18.08 1.77
N LEU A 335 3.19 16.75 1.87
CA LEU A 335 2.10 15.96 2.43
C LEU A 335 2.69 14.87 3.35
N PRO A 336 2.61 15.02 4.69
CA PRO A 336 3.13 14.03 5.65
C PRO A 336 2.22 12.79 5.78
N LEU A 337 1.94 12.15 4.65
CA LEU A 337 1.15 10.93 4.59
C LEU A 337 1.99 9.69 4.93
N SER A 338 1.33 8.70 5.52
CA SER A 338 1.87 7.37 5.74
C SER A 338 0.79 6.31 5.46
N PHE A 339 1.08 5.03 5.72
CA PHE A 339 0.17 3.89 5.61
C PHE A 339 -0.29 3.50 4.19
N SER A 340 -0.01 4.33 3.19
CA SER A 340 -0.35 4.02 1.79
C SER A 340 0.47 2.85 1.23
N ARG A 341 -0.12 2.13 0.28
CA ARG A 341 0.52 1.06 -0.49
C ARG A 341 -0.20 0.87 -1.82
N ARG A 342 0.52 0.38 -2.84
CA ARG A 342 -0.14 -0.07 -4.07
C ARG A 342 -1.06 -1.27 -3.80
N HIS A 343 -2.19 -1.29 -4.49
CA HIS A 343 -3.26 -2.28 -4.33
C HIS A 343 -3.02 -3.55 -5.18
N GLY A 344 -1.80 -4.06 -5.12
CA GLY A 344 -1.45 -5.37 -5.66
C GLY A 344 -1.84 -6.48 -4.70
N ASP A 345 -2.32 -7.60 -5.24
CA ASP A 345 -2.69 -8.80 -4.51
C ASP A 345 -2.83 -9.99 -5.49
N PRO A 346 -3.00 -11.25 -5.04
CA PRO A 346 -3.11 -12.40 -5.93
C PRO A 346 -4.25 -12.33 -6.98
N SER A 347 -5.31 -11.56 -6.73
CA SER A 347 -6.38 -11.30 -7.71
C SER A 347 -6.05 -10.18 -8.70
N ARG A 348 -5.01 -9.39 -8.40
CA ARG A 348 -4.47 -8.30 -9.24
C ARG A 348 -2.95 -8.46 -9.42
N PRO A 349 -2.48 -9.59 -10.00
CA PRO A 349 -1.06 -9.94 -10.03
C PRO A 349 -0.20 -9.02 -10.91
N TRP A 350 -0.81 -8.26 -11.84
CA TRP A 350 -0.14 -7.24 -12.65
C TRP A 350 0.25 -6.00 -11.84
N ASN A 351 -0.32 -5.80 -10.64
CA ASN A 351 0.07 -4.73 -9.73
C ASN A 351 1.08 -5.26 -8.71
N ARG A 352 2.35 -4.86 -8.83
CA ARG A 352 3.33 -5.08 -7.77
C ARG A 352 3.02 -4.18 -6.57
N PHE A 353 3.11 -4.73 -5.36
CA PHE A 353 2.93 -3.98 -4.12
C PHE A 353 4.11 -4.15 -3.16
N ALA A 354 4.30 -3.14 -2.30
CA ALA A 354 5.15 -3.18 -1.13
C ALA A 354 4.48 -2.38 -0.01
N ILE A 355 4.59 -2.83 1.24
CA ILE A 355 4.04 -2.12 2.40
C ILE A 355 5.20 -1.40 3.10
N LYS A 356 5.48 -0.16 2.68
CA LYS A 356 6.58 0.63 3.23
C LYS A 356 6.05 1.64 4.27
N VAL A 357 5.79 1.14 5.47
CA VAL A 357 5.28 1.95 6.59
C VAL A 357 6.30 2.18 7.69
N LYS A 358 7.43 1.48 7.63
CA LYS A 358 8.58 1.64 8.50
C LYS A 358 9.88 1.70 7.69
N ASP A 359 10.88 2.37 8.22
CA ASP A 359 12.27 2.32 7.73
C ASP A 359 13.00 1.06 8.24
N GLU A 360 14.31 0.98 7.94
CA GLU A 360 15.15 -0.16 8.31
C GLU A 360 15.38 -0.25 9.83
N GLU A 361 15.25 0.88 10.53
CA GLU A 361 15.32 1.02 11.99
C GLU A 361 13.96 0.80 12.68
N GLY A 362 12.91 0.49 11.93
CA GLY A 362 11.56 0.23 12.43
C GLY A 362 10.76 1.48 12.82
N GLN A 363 11.26 2.68 12.52
CA GLN A 363 10.55 3.94 12.74
C GLN A 363 9.51 4.17 11.65
N LYS A 364 8.47 4.95 11.97
CA LYS A 364 7.38 5.24 11.03
C LYS A 364 7.92 5.99 9.81
N LEU A 365 7.59 5.49 8.63
CA LEU A 365 7.96 6.12 7.36
C LEU A 365 6.81 6.99 6.83
N LEU A 366 7.08 8.26 6.56
CA LEU A 366 6.18 9.13 5.81
C LEU A 366 6.45 8.93 4.31
N ASN A 367 5.53 8.26 3.63
CA ASN A 367 5.66 7.95 2.22
C ASN A 367 4.30 7.73 1.56
N TYR A 368 4.23 8.07 0.28
CA TYR A 368 3.09 7.73 -0.56
C TYR A 368 3.47 7.49 -2.01
N GLU A 369 2.76 6.54 -2.62
CA GLU A 369 2.80 6.28 -4.05
C GLU A 369 1.43 5.81 -4.54
N GLY A 370 1.03 6.25 -5.72
CA GLY A 370 -0.24 5.83 -6.30
C GLY A 370 -0.40 6.28 -7.74
N ASN A 371 -1.14 5.47 -8.51
CA ASN A 371 -1.59 5.90 -9.82
C ASN A 371 -2.46 7.15 -9.68
N TRP A 372 -2.36 8.05 -10.65
CA TRP A 372 -2.98 9.38 -10.61
C TRP A 372 -4.44 9.37 -10.13
N ARG A 373 -5.29 8.64 -10.86
CA ARG A 373 -6.72 8.54 -10.56
C ARG A 373 -6.99 7.98 -9.17
N ASP A 374 -6.30 6.89 -8.82
CA ASP A 374 -6.55 6.18 -7.57
C ASP A 374 -6.28 7.06 -6.36
N ILE A 375 -5.11 7.72 -6.35
CA ILE A 375 -4.66 8.48 -5.18
C ILE A 375 -5.47 9.75 -4.99
N PHE A 376 -5.77 10.50 -6.07
CA PHE A 376 -6.57 11.72 -5.96
C PHE A 376 -8.04 11.46 -5.62
N GLN A 377 -8.61 10.32 -6.05
CA GLN A 377 -9.92 9.87 -5.57
C GLN A 377 -9.90 9.55 -4.07
N ASN A 378 -8.84 8.91 -3.57
CA ASN A 378 -8.74 8.62 -2.14
C ASN A 378 -8.54 9.90 -1.32
N TRP A 379 -7.80 10.86 -1.87
CA TRP A 379 -7.57 12.16 -1.25
C TRP A 379 -8.81 13.04 -1.22
N GLU A 380 -9.73 12.92 -2.17
CA GLU A 380 -11.05 13.56 -2.08
C GLU A 380 -11.76 13.16 -0.78
N ALA A 381 -11.88 11.85 -0.51
CA ALA A 381 -12.52 11.36 0.71
C ALA A 381 -11.73 11.72 1.98
N LEU A 382 -10.39 11.60 1.92
CA LEU A 382 -9.51 11.96 3.04
C LEU A 382 -9.61 13.45 3.37
N GLY A 383 -9.74 14.30 2.35
CA GLY A 383 -9.84 15.76 2.48
C GLY A 383 -11.00 16.21 3.36
N SER A 384 -12.10 15.45 3.42
CA SER A 384 -13.22 15.74 4.33
C SER A 384 -12.85 15.59 5.81
N SER A 385 -11.93 14.69 6.16
CA SER A 385 -11.42 14.52 7.53
C SER A 385 -10.25 15.46 7.85
N ILE A 386 -9.57 15.99 6.83
CA ILE A 386 -8.35 16.81 6.99
C ILE A 386 -8.33 18.06 6.08
N PRO A 387 -9.36 18.91 6.15
CA PRO A 387 -9.63 19.95 5.14
C PRO A 387 -8.49 20.93 4.91
N CYS A 388 -7.64 21.22 5.91
CA CYS A 388 -6.57 22.21 5.73
C CYS A 388 -5.51 21.76 4.71
N PHE A 389 -5.29 20.45 4.55
CA PHE A 389 -4.36 19.93 3.52
C PHE A 389 -4.98 19.89 2.11
N GLY A 390 -6.23 20.28 1.93
CA GLY A 390 -6.87 20.35 0.60
C GLY A 390 -6.10 21.24 -0.38
N ALA A 391 -5.56 22.37 0.11
CA ALA A 391 -4.71 23.24 -0.69
C ALA A 391 -3.44 22.51 -1.17
N ASN A 392 -2.81 21.72 -0.32
CA ASN A 392 -1.60 20.95 -0.66
C ASN A 392 -1.90 19.83 -1.66
N MET A 393 -3.06 19.16 -1.52
CA MET A 393 -3.52 18.17 -2.50
C MET A 393 -3.74 18.80 -3.88
N ILE A 394 -4.31 20.02 -3.93
CA ILE A 394 -4.45 20.80 -5.17
C ILE A 394 -3.08 21.19 -5.72
N SER A 395 -2.17 21.73 -4.91
CA SER A 395 -0.80 22.07 -5.32
C SER A 395 -0.09 20.86 -5.92
N LYS A 396 -0.17 19.70 -5.26
CA LYS A 396 0.43 18.45 -5.76
C LYS A 396 -0.17 18.03 -7.11
N PHE A 397 -1.48 18.17 -7.28
CA PHE A 397 -2.16 17.89 -8.54
C PHE A 397 -1.68 18.80 -9.68
N VAL A 398 -1.74 20.12 -9.46
CA VAL A 398 -1.48 21.08 -10.54
C VAL A 398 0.01 21.18 -10.85
N ASN A 399 0.91 21.03 -9.88
CA ASN A 399 2.36 21.03 -10.13
C ASN A 399 2.82 19.80 -10.90
N ALA A 400 2.11 18.68 -10.72
CA ALA A 400 2.33 17.48 -11.52
C ALA A 400 1.61 17.50 -12.87
N THR A 401 0.85 18.57 -13.19
CA THR A 401 0.19 18.75 -14.49
C THR A 401 1.15 19.39 -15.48
N THR A 402 1.22 18.85 -16.69
CA THR A 402 2.11 19.27 -17.79
C THR A 402 1.60 20.55 -18.46
N ALA A 403 2.48 21.25 -19.20
CA ALA A 403 2.12 22.51 -19.89
C ALA A 403 1.10 22.32 -21.02
N ASP A 404 0.94 21.10 -21.53
CA ASP A 404 -0.11 20.72 -22.47
C ASP A 404 -1.41 20.23 -21.78
N GLY A 405 -1.50 20.36 -20.45
CA GLY A 405 -2.72 20.13 -19.67
C GLY A 405 -3.08 18.66 -19.46
N TYR A 406 -2.07 17.81 -19.33
CA TYR A 406 -2.17 16.40 -18.96
C TYR A 406 -1.29 16.10 -17.74
N ASN A 407 -0.95 14.83 -17.50
CA ASN A 407 -0.21 14.42 -16.32
C ASN A 407 0.50 13.07 -16.49
N PRO A 408 1.56 12.82 -15.71
CA PRO A 408 2.17 11.50 -15.59
C PRO A 408 1.19 10.48 -14.99
N TYR A 409 1.52 9.20 -15.16
CA TYR A 409 0.67 8.10 -14.71
C TYR A 409 0.67 7.94 -13.18
N ARG A 410 1.77 8.29 -12.49
CA ARG A 410 1.94 8.04 -11.07
C ARG A 410 2.44 9.27 -10.31
N ILE A 411 1.93 9.41 -9.10
CA ILE A 411 2.38 10.37 -8.09
C ILE A 411 3.14 9.62 -6.99
N THR A 412 4.24 10.19 -6.53
CA THR A 412 4.98 9.74 -5.36
C THR A 412 5.33 10.91 -4.45
N ARG A 413 5.78 10.61 -3.22
CA ARG A 413 6.36 11.62 -2.34
C ARG A 413 7.56 12.32 -2.99
N GLN A 414 8.33 11.61 -3.79
CA GLN A 414 9.51 12.13 -4.51
C GLN A 414 9.16 12.76 -5.87
N GLY A 415 7.89 12.97 -6.17
CA GLY A 415 7.47 13.68 -7.39
C GLY A 415 6.51 12.85 -8.24
N ILE A 416 6.97 12.51 -9.43
CA ILE A 416 6.16 11.92 -10.50
C ILE A 416 6.93 10.83 -11.24
N ASP A 417 6.22 9.80 -11.71
CA ASP A 417 6.75 8.79 -12.64
C ASP A 417 5.87 8.71 -13.89
N TRP A 418 6.50 8.65 -15.06
CA TRP A 418 5.86 8.38 -16.35
C TRP A 418 6.22 6.98 -16.87
N GLU A 419 5.43 6.48 -17.81
CA GLU A 419 5.70 5.21 -18.48
C GLU A 419 6.77 5.42 -19.57
N ARG A 420 7.68 4.45 -19.71
CA ARG A 420 8.68 4.40 -20.78
C ARG A 420 8.33 3.26 -21.72
N PRO A 421 8.58 3.38 -23.04
CA PRO A 421 8.45 2.25 -23.96
C PRO A 421 9.40 1.12 -23.55
N GLU A 422 8.90 -0.11 -23.45
CA GLU A 422 9.72 -1.31 -23.21
C GLU A 422 9.56 -2.24 -24.42
N PRO A 423 10.58 -2.37 -25.31
CA PRO A 423 10.44 -3.11 -26.56
C PRO A 423 9.96 -4.56 -26.42
N GLU A 424 10.32 -5.21 -25.31
CA GLU A 424 9.99 -6.61 -25.01
C GLU A 424 8.65 -6.77 -24.25
N ASN A 425 8.02 -5.66 -23.86
CA ASN A 425 6.76 -5.65 -23.12
C ASN A 425 5.67 -4.97 -23.95
N PRO A 426 4.80 -5.74 -24.64
CA PRO A 426 3.75 -5.17 -25.49
C PRO A 426 2.69 -4.37 -24.70
N TRP A 427 2.70 -4.44 -23.37
CA TRP A 427 1.83 -3.66 -22.49
C TRP A 427 2.43 -2.29 -22.10
N ALA A 428 3.73 -2.08 -22.32
CA ALA A 428 4.42 -0.83 -22.05
C ALA A 428 4.20 0.18 -23.18
N ASN A 429 3.03 0.80 -23.18
CA ASN A 429 2.70 1.89 -24.09
C ASN A 429 2.98 3.23 -23.40
N ILE A 430 2.83 4.36 -24.09
CA ILE A 430 2.81 5.71 -23.47
C ILE A 430 1.54 6.47 -23.87
N GLY A 431 1.18 7.50 -23.12
CA GLY A 431 0.07 8.40 -23.44
C GLY A 431 -0.54 9.06 -22.21
N TYR A 432 -1.65 9.77 -22.41
CA TYR A 432 -2.36 10.50 -21.36
C TYR A 432 -3.83 10.07 -21.31
N TRP A 433 -4.33 9.68 -20.14
CA TRP A 433 -5.73 9.32 -19.97
C TRP A 433 -6.62 10.57 -19.97
N GLY A 434 -7.69 10.55 -20.78
CA GLY A 434 -8.54 11.72 -20.99
C GLY A 434 -9.29 12.20 -19.75
N ASP A 435 -9.59 11.32 -18.80
CA ASP A 435 -10.37 11.63 -17.59
C ASP A 435 -9.53 12.22 -16.45
N HIS A 436 -8.20 12.07 -16.48
CA HIS A 436 -7.33 12.33 -15.33
C HIS A 436 -7.32 13.77 -14.80
N GLN A 437 -7.80 14.74 -15.56
CA GLN A 437 -7.66 16.15 -15.22
C GLN A 437 -8.92 16.72 -14.55
N LEU A 438 -9.99 16.92 -15.31
CA LEU A 438 -11.11 17.79 -14.91
C LEU A 438 -11.80 17.35 -13.61
N ILE A 439 -12.38 16.16 -13.59
CA ILE A 439 -13.27 15.78 -12.49
C ILE A 439 -12.51 15.64 -11.17
N TYR A 440 -11.31 15.09 -11.18
CA TYR A 440 -10.53 14.87 -9.97
C TYR A 440 -10.01 16.18 -9.37
N LEU A 441 -9.52 17.10 -10.20
CA LEU A 441 -9.16 18.45 -9.76
C LEU A 441 -10.39 19.20 -9.23
N LEU A 442 -11.51 19.14 -9.95
CA LEU A 442 -12.75 19.80 -9.55
C LEU A 442 -13.21 19.37 -8.16
N LYS A 443 -13.16 18.07 -7.84
CA LYS A 443 -13.58 17.61 -6.51
C LYS A 443 -12.70 18.17 -5.40
N LEU A 444 -11.39 18.28 -5.61
CA LEU A 444 -10.49 18.92 -4.64
C LEU A 444 -10.79 20.42 -4.50
N ILE A 445 -11.03 21.11 -5.61
CA ILE A 445 -11.42 22.54 -5.61
C ILE A 445 -12.74 22.75 -4.86
N GLU A 446 -13.77 21.96 -5.14
CA GLU A 446 -15.08 22.04 -4.48
C GLU A 446 -14.95 21.81 -2.96
N GLN A 447 -14.16 20.81 -2.54
CA GLN A 447 -13.87 20.55 -1.12
C GLN A 447 -13.12 21.73 -0.49
N SER A 448 -12.09 22.27 -1.15
CA SER A 448 -11.33 23.41 -0.65
C SER A 448 -12.20 24.66 -0.52
N LEU A 449 -13.07 24.95 -1.49
CA LEU A 449 -14.02 26.06 -1.43
C LEU A 449 -15.04 25.90 -0.28
N ALA A 450 -15.50 24.68 -0.03
CA ALA A 450 -16.47 24.42 1.03
C ALA A 450 -15.89 24.58 2.45
N HIS A 451 -14.59 24.32 2.63
CA HIS A 451 -13.95 24.27 3.94
C HIS A 451 -12.90 25.36 4.21
N ASN A 452 -12.20 25.83 3.18
CA ASN A 452 -11.12 26.82 3.27
C ASN A 452 -11.00 27.67 1.97
N PRO A 453 -12.02 28.49 1.65
CA PRO A 453 -12.05 29.27 0.41
C PRO A 453 -10.90 30.27 0.30
N ASP A 454 -10.45 30.84 1.41
CA ASP A 454 -9.38 31.84 1.43
C ASP A 454 -8.03 31.27 0.96
N ALA A 455 -7.73 30.01 1.31
CA ALA A 455 -6.52 29.35 0.84
C ALA A 455 -6.48 29.24 -0.69
N LEU A 456 -7.59 28.83 -1.31
CA LEU A 456 -7.67 28.73 -2.77
C LEU A 456 -7.54 30.11 -3.43
N LYS A 457 -8.23 31.13 -2.91
CA LYS A 457 -8.14 32.50 -3.43
C LYS A 457 -6.71 33.04 -3.38
N SER A 458 -5.99 32.79 -2.29
CA SER A 458 -4.59 33.23 -2.14
C SER A 458 -3.65 32.62 -3.19
N MET A 459 -3.96 31.42 -3.68
CA MET A 459 -3.16 30.68 -4.66
C MET A 459 -3.41 31.16 -6.10
N MET A 460 -4.55 31.78 -6.40
CA MET A 460 -4.93 32.19 -7.76
C MET A 460 -3.96 33.17 -8.42
N PHE A 461 -3.23 33.95 -7.61
CA PHE A 461 -2.35 35.03 -8.09
C PHE A 461 -0.89 34.90 -7.64
N ARG A 462 -0.55 33.80 -6.97
CA ARG A 462 0.81 33.54 -6.49
C ARG A 462 1.51 32.61 -7.45
N ASP A 463 2.63 33.06 -8.01
CA ASP A 463 3.46 32.27 -8.93
C ASP A 463 4.28 31.20 -8.20
N ALA A 464 3.58 30.33 -7.47
CA ALA A 464 4.14 29.26 -6.65
C ALA A 464 3.80 27.87 -7.22
N PHE A 465 3.46 27.79 -8.51
CA PHE A 465 3.12 26.53 -9.19
C PHE A 465 4.06 26.28 -10.36
N ALA A 466 4.24 25.01 -10.72
CA ALA A 466 5.15 24.59 -11.78
C ALA A 466 4.45 23.69 -12.80
N TYR A 467 5.11 23.40 -13.92
CA TYR A 467 4.69 22.39 -14.88
C TYR A 467 5.57 21.14 -14.79
N ALA A 468 4.93 19.97 -14.76
CA ALA A 468 5.64 18.71 -14.97
C ALA A 468 6.23 18.66 -16.38
N ASN A 469 7.48 18.24 -16.49
CA ASN A 469 8.17 18.06 -17.76
C ASN A 469 8.21 16.58 -18.11
N VAL A 470 7.09 16.07 -18.63
CA VAL A 470 7.00 14.67 -19.09
C VAL A 470 7.55 14.57 -20.51
N PRO A 471 8.41 13.59 -20.85
CA PRO A 471 9.06 13.48 -22.16
C PRO A 471 8.15 12.89 -23.24
N TYR A 472 6.91 13.36 -23.29
CA TYR A 472 5.94 13.01 -24.31
C TYR A 472 5.74 14.21 -25.24
N ARG A 473 5.63 13.93 -26.55
CA ARG A 473 5.43 14.95 -27.58
C ARG A 473 4.14 14.66 -28.31
N ILE A 474 3.12 15.46 -28.03
CA ILE A 474 1.87 15.45 -28.79
C ILE A 474 2.17 15.95 -30.21
N LYS A 475 1.84 15.15 -31.23
CA LYS A 475 2.10 15.47 -32.63
C LYS A 475 1.31 16.71 -33.09
N PRO A 476 1.73 17.39 -34.17
CA PRO A 476 0.94 18.45 -34.77
C PRO A 476 -0.48 17.99 -35.14
N TYR A 477 -1.46 18.89 -35.01
CA TYR A 477 -2.88 18.60 -35.25
C TYR A 477 -3.14 17.89 -36.59
N ALA A 478 -2.48 18.31 -37.67
CA ALA A 478 -2.64 17.69 -38.99
C ALA A 478 -2.27 16.20 -38.99
N SER A 479 -1.21 15.82 -38.25
CA SER A 479 -0.79 14.43 -38.09
C SER A 479 -1.82 13.63 -37.28
N ILE A 480 -2.27 14.17 -36.14
CA ILE A 480 -3.31 13.55 -35.30
C ILE A 480 -4.59 13.34 -36.11
N LEU A 481 -5.03 14.33 -36.90
CA LEU A 481 -6.22 14.23 -37.74
C LEU A 481 -6.08 13.14 -38.81
N SER A 482 -4.88 12.97 -39.37
CA SER A 482 -4.62 11.94 -40.37
C SER A 482 -4.57 10.52 -39.79
N ASN A 483 -4.05 10.36 -38.57
CA ASN A 483 -3.97 9.09 -37.87
C ASN A 483 -4.09 9.30 -36.35
N PRO A 484 -5.29 9.20 -35.77
CA PRO A 484 -5.49 9.51 -34.36
C PRO A 484 -5.10 8.37 -33.41
N TYR A 485 -4.57 7.27 -33.95
CA TYR A 485 -4.03 6.16 -33.17
C TYR A 485 -2.52 6.32 -32.88
N ASP A 486 -1.84 7.24 -33.58
CA ASP A 486 -0.40 7.53 -33.44
C ASP A 486 -0.19 9.03 -33.28
N THR A 487 -0.24 9.51 -32.04
CA THR A 487 -0.43 10.92 -31.70
C THR A 487 0.57 11.44 -30.69
N ILE A 488 1.30 10.56 -30.00
CA ILE A 488 2.27 10.93 -28.97
C ILE A 488 3.55 10.13 -29.17
N GLU A 489 4.66 10.85 -29.30
CA GLU A 489 6.02 10.29 -29.39
C GLU A 489 6.75 10.42 -28.04
N PHE A 490 7.64 9.45 -27.75
CA PHE A 490 8.55 9.54 -26.62
C PHE A 490 9.80 10.32 -27.02
N ASP A 491 10.17 11.32 -26.24
CA ASP A 491 11.37 12.13 -26.47
C ASP A 491 12.54 11.60 -25.61
N ASP A 492 13.29 10.64 -26.16
CA ASP A 492 14.45 10.02 -25.50
C ASP A 492 15.57 11.02 -25.17
N ALA A 493 15.64 12.16 -25.86
CA ALA A 493 16.62 13.19 -25.55
C ALA A 493 16.19 13.96 -24.30
N LEU A 494 14.91 14.35 -24.22
CA LEU A 494 14.37 15.00 -23.03
C LEU A 494 14.39 14.06 -21.81
N ASP A 495 14.06 12.78 -21.95
CA ASP A 495 14.08 11.83 -20.83
C ASP A 495 15.47 11.76 -20.18
N ARG A 496 16.53 11.68 -21.00
CA ARG A 496 17.92 11.70 -20.52
C ARG A 496 18.30 13.03 -19.87
N GLU A 497 17.87 14.15 -20.46
CA GLU A 497 18.12 15.48 -19.88
C GLU A 497 17.44 15.63 -18.51
N ILE A 498 16.21 15.12 -18.36
CA ILE A 498 15.50 15.11 -17.08
C ILE A 498 16.22 14.23 -16.07
N ASP A 499 16.65 13.02 -16.46
CA ASP A 499 17.40 12.14 -15.55
C ASP A 499 18.70 12.82 -15.07
N GLU A 500 19.46 13.47 -15.95
CA GLU A 500 20.65 14.25 -15.60
C GLU A 500 20.32 15.42 -14.65
N ARG A 501 19.22 16.14 -14.90
CA ARG A 501 18.75 17.21 -14.00
C ARG A 501 18.32 16.68 -12.64
N VAL A 502 17.71 15.50 -12.58
CA VAL A 502 17.32 14.88 -11.31
C VAL A 502 18.55 14.52 -10.48
N GLU A 503 19.62 14.05 -11.11
CA GLU A 503 20.91 13.80 -10.42
C GLU A 503 21.53 15.09 -9.87
N GLN A 504 21.33 16.23 -10.53
CA GLN A 504 21.93 17.52 -10.15
C GLN A 504 21.09 18.31 -9.14
N MET A 505 19.78 18.40 -9.35
CA MET A 505 18.86 19.26 -8.60
C MET A 505 18.01 18.49 -7.59
N GLY A 506 17.81 17.19 -7.78
CA GLY A 506 16.80 16.41 -7.06
C GLY A 506 15.48 16.35 -7.82
N ALA A 507 14.37 16.10 -7.13
CA ALA A 507 13.08 15.84 -7.79
C ALA A 507 12.56 16.98 -8.69
N ASP A 508 12.93 18.23 -8.41
CA ASP A 508 12.62 19.40 -9.25
C ASP A 508 13.15 19.28 -10.68
N GLY A 509 14.16 18.46 -10.92
CA GLY A 509 14.67 18.20 -12.27
C GLY A 509 13.60 17.66 -13.24
N ARG A 510 12.50 17.09 -12.70
CA ARG A 510 11.32 16.62 -13.46
C ARG A 510 10.33 17.73 -13.83
N LEU A 511 10.58 18.97 -13.42
CA LEU A 511 9.74 20.12 -13.74
C LEU A 511 10.31 20.88 -14.95
N MET A 512 9.50 21.76 -15.53
CA MET A 512 9.98 22.68 -16.55
C MET A 512 10.92 23.70 -15.92
N ILE A 513 11.99 24.01 -16.63
CA ILE A 513 13.05 24.91 -16.20
C ILE A 513 13.02 26.15 -17.09
N ASP A 514 13.20 27.32 -16.49
CA ASP A 514 13.30 28.59 -17.20
C ASP A 514 14.69 28.77 -17.85
N PRO A 515 14.89 29.82 -18.68
CA PRO A 515 16.19 30.06 -19.32
C PRO A 515 17.35 30.32 -18.34
N ASP A 516 17.06 30.71 -17.09
CA ASP A 516 18.05 31.01 -16.05
C ASP A 516 18.42 29.77 -15.21
N GLY A 517 17.74 28.65 -15.44
CA GLY A 517 18.01 27.37 -14.77
C GLY A 517 17.16 27.13 -13.51
N ALA A 518 16.21 27.99 -13.20
CA ALA A 518 15.26 27.81 -12.10
C ALA A 518 13.99 27.08 -12.57
N VAL A 519 13.20 26.56 -11.63
CA VAL A 519 11.89 25.97 -11.97
C VAL A 519 10.99 27.06 -12.53
N TYR A 520 10.40 26.82 -13.70
CA TYR A 520 9.46 27.76 -14.30
C TYR A 520 8.18 27.84 -13.47
N GLN A 521 7.87 29.04 -12.96
CA GLN A 521 6.75 29.25 -12.05
C GLN A 521 5.63 30.09 -12.66
N VAL A 522 4.39 29.72 -12.32
CA VAL A 522 3.15 30.36 -12.74
C VAL A 522 2.12 30.33 -11.60
N ASN A 523 1.04 31.09 -11.72
CA ASN A 523 -0.05 31.09 -10.74
C ASN A 523 -1.08 29.98 -11.00
N LEU A 524 -1.94 29.72 -10.01
CA LEU A 524 -2.99 28.71 -10.11
C LEU A 524 -4.03 29.04 -11.18
N ALA A 525 -4.31 30.33 -11.45
CA ALA A 525 -5.25 30.73 -12.49
C ALA A 525 -4.80 30.22 -13.87
N GLU A 526 -3.51 30.37 -14.19
CA GLU A 526 -2.95 29.81 -15.42
C GLU A 526 -3.07 28.28 -15.46
N LYS A 527 -2.73 27.59 -14.36
CA LYS A 527 -2.85 26.12 -14.27
C LYS A 527 -4.27 25.65 -14.59
N VAL A 528 -5.29 26.33 -14.05
CA VAL A 528 -6.71 26.04 -14.32
C VAL A 528 -7.05 26.30 -15.79
N LEU A 529 -6.58 27.41 -16.36
CA LEU A 529 -6.81 27.75 -17.77
C LEU A 529 -6.18 26.74 -18.72
N VAL A 530 -4.93 26.32 -18.48
CA VAL A 530 -4.24 25.31 -19.30
C VAL A 530 -5.00 23.98 -19.29
N THR A 531 -5.46 23.52 -18.12
CA THR A 531 -6.29 22.31 -18.02
C THR A 531 -7.61 22.42 -18.80
N LEU A 532 -8.24 23.61 -18.81
CA LEU A 532 -9.47 23.84 -19.57
C LEU A 532 -9.21 23.93 -21.09
N LEU A 533 -8.21 24.70 -21.49
CA LEU A 533 -7.82 24.90 -22.88
C LEU A 533 -7.41 23.59 -23.55
N SER A 534 -6.70 22.70 -22.84
CA SER A 534 -6.32 21.38 -23.38
C SER A 534 -7.52 20.49 -23.70
N LYS A 535 -8.63 20.64 -22.97
CA LYS A 535 -9.87 19.90 -23.22
C LYS A 535 -10.72 20.58 -24.28
N ILE A 536 -10.82 21.90 -24.26
CA ILE A 536 -11.58 22.69 -25.24
C ILE A 536 -10.95 22.55 -26.64
N SER A 537 -9.63 22.48 -26.76
CA SER A 537 -8.94 22.26 -28.05
C SER A 537 -9.30 20.92 -28.70
N ASN A 538 -9.76 19.95 -27.91
CA ASN A 538 -10.23 18.63 -28.35
C ASN A 538 -11.76 18.52 -28.38
N PHE A 539 -12.50 19.62 -28.17
CA PHE A 539 -13.95 19.61 -28.22
C PHE A 539 -14.45 19.53 -29.66
N ILE A 540 -15.25 18.51 -29.94
CA ILE A 540 -15.97 18.34 -31.20
C ILE A 540 -17.43 18.71 -30.95
N PRO A 541 -17.94 19.80 -31.57
CA PRO A 541 -19.33 20.22 -31.44
C PRO A 541 -20.31 19.07 -31.69
N ASP A 542 -21.40 19.07 -30.93
CA ASP A 542 -22.46 18.05 -30.96
C ASP A 542 -22.00 16.62 -30.67
N THR A 543 -20.75 16.41 -30.22
CA THR A 543 -20.18 15.07 -30.01
C THR A 543 -19.54 14.89 -28.63
N GLY A 544 -18.57 15.72 -28.22
CA GLY A 544 -17.85 15.56 -26.94
C GLY A 544 -16.36 15.89 -27.03
N ILE A 545 -15.56 15.38 -26.09
CA ILE A 545 -14.10 15.57 -26.06
C ILE A 545 -13.38 14.41 -26.76
N TRP A 546 -12.59 14.70 -27.78
CA TRP A 546 -11.92 13.68 -28.58
C TRP A 546 -10.91 12.85 -27.77
N MET A 547 -10.97 11.52 -27.90
CA MET A 547 -10.07 10.58 -27.22
C MET A 547 -8.86 10.25 -28.11
N ASN A 548 -7.87 11.13 -28.19
CA ASN A 548 -6.76 11.03 -29.15
C ASN A 548 -5.36 10.95 -28.52
N THR A 549 -5.25 10.58 -27.24
CA THR A 549 -4.00 10.66 -26.45
C THR A 549 -3.40 9.29 -26.09
N GLN A 550 -3.59 8.28 -26.94
CA GLN A 550 -3.02 6.92 -26.81
C GLN A 550 -3.37 6.16 -25.51
N ARG A 551 -4.33 6.68 -24.72
CA ARG A 551 -4.88 6.05 -23.52
C ARG A 551 -6.38 6.23 -23.42
N PRO A 552 -7.07 5.25 -22.80
CA PRO A 552 -8.51 5.35 -22.56
C PRO A 552 -8.81 6.39 -21.47
N GLU A 553 -10.06 6.40 -21.03
CA GLU A 553 -10.49 7.10 -19.82
C GLU A 553 -10.60 6.10 -18.66
N TRP A 554 -11.66 6.20 -17.84
CA TRP A 554 -11.85 5.35 -16.65
C TRP A 554 -11.93 3.85 -16.95
N ASN A 555 -12.61 3.47 -18.03
CA ASN A 555 -12.84 2.07 -18.39
C ASN A 555 -11.80 1.55 -19.38
N ASP A 556 -10.72 0.96 -18.88
CA ASP A 556 -9.66 0.37 -19.71
C ASP A 556 -10.16 -0.75 -20.64
N ALA A 557 -11.27 -1.43 -20.31
CA ALA A 557 -11.82 -2.49 -21.15
C ALA A 557 -12.39 -1.97 -22.49
N ASN A 558 -12.63 -0.66 -22.61
CA ASN A 558 -13.06 -0.01 -23.85
C ASN A 558 -11.91 0.79 -24.51
N ASN A 559 -10.66 0.39 -24.29
CA ASN A 559 -9.49 1.07 -24.86
C ASN A 559 -9.48 1.18 -26.38
N ALA A 560 -10.17 0.31 -27.10
CA ALA A 560 -10.31 0.40 -28.55
C ALA A 560 -11.08 1.65 -29.04
N LEU A 561 -11.74 2.40 -28.15
CA LEU A 561 -12.34 3.69 -28.49
C LEU A 561 -11.29 4.78 -28.72
N VAL A 562 -10.06 4.64 -28.21
CA VAL A 562 -8.99 5.61 -28.42
C VAL A 562 -8.71 5.75 -29.92
N GLY A 563 -8.60 6.98 -30.38
CA GLY A 563 -8.42 7.37 -31.78
C GLY A 563 -9.67 7.99 -32.37
N THR A 564 -10.78 7.25 -32.49
CA THR A 564 -12.01 7.76 -33.12
C THR A 564 -13.15 8.02 -32.13
N GLY A 565 -13.02 7.55 -30.89
CA GLY A 565 -13.96 7.77 -29.82
C GLY A 565 -13.95 9.21 -29.32
N VAL A 566 -15.09 9.62 -28.78
CA VAL A 566 -15.31 10.95 -28.24
C VAL A 566 -16.08 10.81 -26.93
N SER A 567 -15.59 11.45 -25.87
CA SER A 567 -16.15 11.34 -24.52
C SER A 567 -17.17 12.43 -24.23
N VAL A 568 -18.43 12.02 -24.15
CA VAL A 568 -19.52 12.82 -23.56
C VAL A 568 -19.36 12.89 -22.03
N VAL A 569 -18.76 11.87 -21.42
CA VAL A 569 -18.52 11.83 -19.96
C VAL A 569 -17.64 12.99 -19.54
N THR A 570 -16.50 13.15 -20.21
CA THR A 570 -15.57 14.26 -19.95
C THR A 570 -16.18 15.61 -20.33
N LEU A 571 -17.02 15.69 -21.37
CA LEU A 571 -17.77 16.91 -21.69
C LEU A 571 -18.72 17.32 -20.56
N CYS A 572 -19.47 16.39 -19.96
CA CYS A 572 -20.36 16.67 -18.83
C CYS A 572 -19.58 17.22 -17.62
N TYR A 573 -18.39 16.66 -17.35
CA TYR A 573 -17.53 17.16 -16.29
C TYR A 573 -16.86 18.49 -16.65
N LEU A 574 -16.52 18.73 -17.91
CA LEU A 574 -16.05 20.03 -18.39
C LEU A 574 -17.12 21.11 -18.16
N HIS A 575 -18.38 20.82 -18.47
CA HIS A 575 -19.49 21.75 -18.21
C HIS A 575 -19.60 22.09 -16.71
N ARG A 576 -19.53 21.09 -15.83
CA ARG A 576 -19.53 21.33 -14.37
C ARG A 576 -18.31 22.13 -13.92
N PHE A 577 -17.13 21.79 -14.45
CA PHE A 577 -15.88 22.49 -14.13
C PHE A 577 -15.98 23.96 -14.53
N LEU A 578 -16.42 24.25 -15.76
CA LEU A 578 -16.60 25.62 -16.23
C LEU A 578 -17.58 26.40 -15.36
N GLY A 579 -18.70 25.78 -14.95
CA GLY A 579 -19.64 26.40 -14.02
C GLY A 579 -18.98 26.81 -12.70
N GLN A 580 -18.12 25.96 -12.14
CA GLN A 580 -17.40 26.27 -10.91
C GLN A 580 -16.24 27.26 -11.13
N ALA A 581 -15.54 27.16 -12.26
CA ALA A 581 -14.43 28.05 -12.62
C ALA A 581 -14.92 29.49 -12.81
N VAL A 582 -16.05 29.69 -13.49
CA VAL A 582 -16.66 31.03 -13.65
C VAL A 582 -16.90 31.67 -12.28
N VAL A 583 -17.53 30.95 -11.35
CA VAL A 583 -17.76 31.45 -9.98
C VAL A 583 -16.42 31.76 -9.29
N LEU A 584 -15.43 30.87 -9.42
CA LEU A 584 -14.12 31.08 -8.82
C LEU A 584 -13.44 32.36 -9.33
N PHE A 585 -13.54 32.66 -10.62
CA PHE A 585 -12.96 33.85 -11.24
C PHE A 585 -13.77 35.12 -10.96
N GLU A 586 -15.12 35.05 -10.93
CA GLU A 586 -16.00 36.18 -10.60
C GLU A 586 -15.83 36.65 -9.15
N ASP A 587 -15.49 35.74 -8.23
CA ASP A 587 -15.29 36.02 -6.80
C ASP A 587 -13.89 36.59 -6.46
N LEU A 588 -13.05 36.82 -7.46
CA LEU A 588 -11.72 37.41 -7.28
C LEU A 588 -11.79 38.93 -7.22
N GLU A 589 -11.02 39.54 -6.30
CA GLU A 589 -10.98 40.99 -6.13
C GLU A 589 -10.11 41.71 -7.18
N ILE A 590 -9.33 40.97 -7.97
CA ILE A 590 -8.37 41.49 -8.94
C ILE A 590 -8.90 41.25 -10.36
N ASP A 591 -8.98 42.34 -11.14
CA ASP A 591 -9.55 42.32 -12.50
C ASP A 591 -8.58 41.79 -13.59
N THR A 592 -7.34 41.48 -13.23
CA THR A 592 -6.27 41.05 -14.15
C THR A 592 -5.52 39.84 -13.60
N ILE A 593 -5.17 38.91 -14.48
CA ILE A 593 -4.36 37.73 -14.19
C ILE A 593 -3.12 37.75 -15.08
N GLU A 594 -1.97 37.45 -14.51
CA GLU A 594 -0.72 37.27 -15.26
C GLU A 594 -0.67 35.85 -15.84
N LEU A 595 -0.29 35.74 -17.11
CA LEU A 595 -0.19 34.48 -17.84
C LEU A 595 1.10 34.46 -18.64
N SER A 596 1.65 33.27 -18.88
CA SER A 596 2.68 33.04 -19.89
C SER A 596 2.22 33.57 -21.25
N GLN A 597 3.14 34.18 -21.99
CA GLN A 597 2.86 34.75 -23.31
C GLN A 597 2.30 33.68 -24.27
N GLU A 598 2.79 32.46 -24.16
CA GLU A 598 2.41 31.29 -24.96
C GLU A 598 0.97 30.85 -24.69
N VAL A 599 0.48 31.00 -23.45
CA VAL A 599 -0.90 30.64 -23.06
C VAL A 599 -1.88 31.74 -23.46
N ALA A 600 -1.42 33.00 -23.45
CA ALA A 600 -2.24 34.14 -23.84
C ALA A 600 -2.53 34.21 -25.35
N GLN A 601 -1.73 33.53 -26.18
CA GLN A 601 -1.87 33.45 -27.64
C GLN A 601 -2.86 32.35 -28.05
#